data_AF-A0A5J6YRU6-F1
#
_entry.id   AF-A0A5J6YRU6-F1
#
_cell.length_a   1.000
_cell.length_b   1.000
_cell.length_c   1.000
_cell.angle_alpha   90.00
_cell.angle_beta   90.00
_cell.angle_gamma   90.00
#
_symmetry.space_group_name_H-M   'P 1'
#
loop_
_entity.id
_entity.type
_entity.pdbx_description
1 polymer ?
#
loop_
_entity_poly.entity_id
_entity_poly.type
_entity_poly.pdbx_seq_one_letter_code
_entity_poly.pdbx_strand_id
1 'polypeptide(L)'
;MAELKKLSELLSGVSAAEHYSIYRAFKQAIKAGELAAVPTIGTVELQRQKGGPLSVPEFLISGEPDDWLAQVQQRRQQPKSRALKHLVTLEDVQAGRVNFEEAAERYRASLQPKPKRRRRSKDQSDKPTDTAPN
;
A
#
# COMPACT_ATOMS: atom_id res chain seq x y z
N MET A 1 -23.59 -5.73 -21.13
CA MET A 1 -22.24 -5.83 -21.74
C MET A 1 -21.27 -5.20 -20.76
N ALA A 2 -20.14 -5.83 -20.46
CA ALA A 2 -19.15 -5.23 -19.57
C ALA A 2 -18.62 -3.95 -20.22
N GLU A 3 -18.77 -2.82 -19.55
CA GLU A 3 -18.32 -1.54 -20.05
C GLU A 3 -16.78 -1.54 -20.05
N LEU A 4 -16.20 -1.22 -21.20
CA LEU A 4 -14.75 -1.11 -21.35
C LEU A 4 -14.38 0.35 -21.16
N LYS A 5 -13.55 0.63 -20.16
CA LYS A 5 -13.11 1.99 -19.84
C LYS A 5 -11.62 2.14 -20.05
N LYS A 6 -11.17 3.25 -20.63
CA LYS A 6 -9.75 3.54 -20.75
C LYS A 6 -9.17 3.98 -19.41
N LEU A 7 -7.86 3.79 -19.21
CA LEU A 7 -7.16 4.30 -18.04
C LEU A 7 -7.19 5.84 -18.01
N SER A 8 -7.02 6.50 -19.15
CA SER A 8 -7.17 7.96 -19.25
C SER A 8 -8.56 8.45 -18.84
N GLU A 9 -9.61 7.73 -19.25
CA GLU A 9 -10.99 8.02 -18.86
C GLU A 9 -11.23 7.79 -17.37
N LEU A 10 -10.67 6.71 -16.79
CA LEU A 10 -10.74 6.43 -15.37
C LEU A 10 -10.05 7.52 -14.52
N LEU A 11 -8.94 8.06 -15.01
CA LEU A 11 -8.16 9.08 -14.32
C LEU A 11 -8.71 10.50 -14.51
N SER A 12 -9.64 10.73 -15.43
CA SER A 12 -10.22 12.05 -15.71
C SER A 12 -10.93 12.67 -14.49
N GLY A 13 -11.55 11.84 -13.65
CA GLY A 13 -12.21 12.25 -12.40
C GLY A 13 -11.27 12.35 -11.19
N VAL A 14 -9.96 12.15 -11.39
CA VAL A 14 -8.96 12.12 -10.32
C VAL A 14 -8.03 13.32 -10.46
N SER A 15 -7.64 13.92 -9.33
CA SER A 15 -6.66 15.00 -9.33
C SER A 15 -5.30 14.55 -9.89
N ALA A 16 -4.63 15.41 -10.66
CA ALA A 16 -3.33 15.09 -11.28
C ALA A 16 -2.27 14.67 -10.25
N ALA A 17 -2.33 15.22 -9.03
CA ALA A 17 -1.43 14.86 -7.94
C ALA A 17 -1.57 13.39 -7.51
N GLU A 18 -2.73 12.79 -7.74
CA GLU A 18 -3.07 11.43 -7.32
C GLU A 18 -2.93 10.40 -8.43
N HIS A 19 -2.84 10.82 -9.70
CA HIS A 19 -2.75 9.94 -10.88
C HIS A 19 -1.76 8.81 -10.71
N TYR A 20 -0.51 9.12 -10.37
CA TYR A 20 0.53 8.12 -10.17
C TYR A 20 0.20 7.12 -9.05
N SER A 21 -0.41 7.62 -7.98
CA SER A 21 -0.74 6.81 -6.83
C SER A 21 -1.90 5.87 -7.14
N ILE A 22 -2.95 6.33 -7.85
CA ILE A 22 -4.06 5.49 -8.32
C ILE A 22 -3.54 4.45 -9.31
N TYR A 23 -2.69 4.83 -10.25
CA TYR A 23 -2.04 3.89 -11.17
C TYR A 23 -1.26 2.78 -10.45
N ARG A 24 -0.57 3.08 -9.34
CA ARG A 24 0.08 2.03 -8.53
C ARG A 24 -0.93 1.05 -7.92
N ALA A 25 -2.06 1.56 -7.40
CA ALA A 25 -3.11 0.70 -6.86
C ALA A 25 -3.76 -0.15 -7.96
N PHE A 26 -3.97 0.44 -9.14
CA PHE A 26 -4.49 -0.25 -10.33
C PHE A 26 -3.59 -1.43 -10.73
N LYS A 27 -2.26 -1.24 -10.82
CA LYS A 27 -1.33 -2.35 -11.09
C LYS A 27 -1.39 -3.45 -10.03
N GLN A 28 -1.61 -3.10 -8.77
CA GLN A 28 -1.76 -4.08 -7.69
C GLN A 28 -3.06 -4.86 -7.82
N ALA A 29 -4.18 -4.18 -8.14
CA ALA A 29 -5.48 -4.80 -8.36
C ALA A 29 -5.45 -5.79 -9.54
N ILE A 30 -4.80 -5.44 -10.65
CA ILE A 30 -4.59 -6.38 -11.78
C ILE A 30 -3.79 -7.60 -11.32
N LYS A 31 -2.70 -7.40 -10.57
CA LYS A 31 -1.87 -8.49 -10.08
C LYS A 31 -2.62 -9.41 -9.10
N ALA A 32 -3.56 -8.87 -8.33
CA ALA A 32 -4.41 -9.61 -7.41
C ALA A 32 -5.58 -10.33 -8.11
N GLY A 33 -5.83 -10.04 -9.40
CA GLY A 33 -6.99 -10.57 -10.12
C GLY A 33 -8.30 -9.85 -9.82
N GLU A 34 -8.26 -8.71 -9.13
CA GLU A 34 -9.45 -7.89 -8.81
C GLU A 34 -9.95 -7.11 -10.04
N LEU A 35 -9.03 -6.74 -10.94
CA LEU A 35 -9.35 -6.05 -12.19
C LEU A 35 -8.73 -6.80 -13.37
N ALA A 36 -9.48 -6.86 -14.47
CA ALA A 36 -8.97 -7.31 -15.76
C ALA A 36 -8.68 -6.10 -16.64
N ALA A 37 -7.46 -6.04 -17.18
CA ALA A 37 -7.04 -4.96 -18.05
C ALA A 37 -6.07 -5.46 -19.14
N VAL A 38 -6.17 -4.85 -20.32
CA VAL A 38 -5.33 -5.16 -21.49
C VAL A 38 -4.61 -3.88 -21.93
N PRO A 39 -3.27 -3.91 -22.12
CA PRO A 39 -2.55 -2.76 -22.64
C PRO A 39 -2.92 -2.49 -24.10
N THR A 40 -2.95 -1.22 -24.49
CA THR A 40 -3.17 -0.75 -25.86
C THR A 40 -1.89 -0.14 -26.43
N ILE A 41 -1.94 0.27 -27.70
CA ILE A 41 -0.80 0.89 -28.41
C ILE A 41 -0.51 2.31 -27.87
N GLY A 42 -1.48 2.95 -27.22
CA GLY A 42 -1.36 4.31 -26.72
C GLY A 42 -0.58 4.42 -25.40
N THR A 43 -0.24 5.65 -25.03
CA THR A 43 0.36 5.98 -23.74
C THR A 43 -0.38 7.13 -23.06
N VAL A 44 -0.44 7.08 -21.73
CA VAL A 44 -0.97 8.14 -20.87
C VAL A 44 0.17 8.73 -20.06
N GLU A 45 0.21 10.05 -19.98
CA GLU A 45 1.18 10.76 -19.16
C GLU A 45 0.63 10.97 -17.75
N LEU A 46 1.32 10.42 -16.75
CA LEU A 46 0.94 10.56 -15.34
C LEU A 46 1.81 11.59 -14.65
N GLN A 47 1.17 12.57 -14.04
CA GLN A 47 1.87 13.54 -13.20
C GLN A 47 2.35 12.89 -11.89
N ARG A 48 3.59 13.18 -11.51
CA ARG A 48 4.20 12.68 -10.26
C ARG A 48 4.62 13.85 -9.40
N GLN A 49 4.39 13.74 -8.10
CA GLN A 49 4.89 14.73 -7.13
C GLN A 49 6.43 14.83 -7.13
N LYS A 50 7.14 13.76 -7.49
CA LYS A 50 8.61 13.72 -7.57
C LYS A 50 9.06 12.98 -8.82
N GLY A 51 10.01 13.59 -9.55
CA GLY A 51 10.73 12.94 -10.65
C GLY A 51 10.08 13.08 -12.03
N GLY A 52 9.39 14.18 -12.30
CA GLY A 52 8.80 14.50 -13.60
C GLY A 52 7.60 13.62 -13.99
N PRO A 53 6.92 13.96 -15.09
CA PRO A 53 5.84 13.14 -15.62
C PRO A 53 6.33 11.76 -16.07
N LEU A 54 5.46 10.77 -15.98
CA LEU A 54 5.75 9.39 -16.35
C LEU A 54 4.78 8.94 -17.44
N SER A 55 5.31 8.60 -18.61
CA SER A 55 4.53 7.95 -19.66
C SER A 55 4.32 6.46 -19.33
N VAL A 56 3.07 6.02 -19.33
CA VAL A 56 2.67 4.63 -19.10
C VAL A 56 1.80 4.13 -20.25
N PRO A 57 1.73 2.82 -20.51
CA PRO A 57 0.78 2.28 -21.49
C PRO A 57 -0.65 2.65 -21.11
N GLU A 58 -1.47 2.96 -22.11
CA GLU A 58 -2.92 3.08 -21.96
C GLU A 58 -3.52 1.68 -21.82
N PHE A 59 -4.48 1.51 -20.91
CA PHE A 59 -5.12 0.22 -20.65
C PHE A 59 -6.62 0.29 -20.96
N LEU A 60 -7.17 -0.77 -21.55
CA LEU A 60 -8.60 -1.03 -21.55
C LEU A 60 -8.93 -1.88 -20.34
N ILE A 61 -9.84 -1.39 -19.53
CA ILE A 61 -10.22 -1.97 -18.24
C ILE A 61 -11.64 -2.51 -18.41
N SER A 62 -11.85 -3.77 -18.02
CA SER A 62 -13.18 -4.41 -18.03
C SER A 62 -13.68 -4.65 -16.61
N GLY A 63 -15.01 -4.64 -16.43
CA GLY A 63 -15.66 -4.92 -15.15
C GLY A 63 -16.31 -3.66 -14.59
N GLU A 64 -16.06 -3.37 -13.31
CA GLU A 64 -16.60 -2.20 -12.58
C GLU A 64 -15.46 -1.26 -12.15
N PRO A 65 -14.80 -0.56 -13.09
CA PRO A 65 -13.63 0.27 -12.79
C PRO A 65 -13.98 1.49 -11.92
N ASP A 66 -15.20 2.03 -12.06
CA ASP A 66 -15.65 3.21 -11.31
C ASP A 66 -15.93 2.88 -9.83
N ASP A 67 -16.59 1.74 -9.56
CA ASP A 67 -16.81 1.27 -8.20
C ASP A 67 -15.50 0.94 -7.50
N TRP A 68 -14.56 0.33 -8.23
CA TRP A 68 -13.20 0.11 -7.73
C TRP A 68 -12.50 1.43 -7.39
N LEU A 69 -12.59 2.44 -8.27
CA LEU A 69 -11.95 3.73 -8.04
C LEU A 69 -12.52 4.42 -6.80
N ALA A 70 -13.85 4.41 -6.63
CA ALA A 70 -14.51 4.97 -5.46
C ALA A 70 -14.05 4.29 -4.16
N GLN A 71 -13.97 2.95 -4.15
CA GLN A 71 -13.45 2.19 -3.00
C GLN A 71 -11.99 2.53 -2.70
N VAL A 72 -11.16 2.66 -3.73
CA VAL A 72 -9.74 3.02 -3.56
C VAL A 72 -9.60 4.43 -2.99
N GLN A 73 -10.38 5.40 -3.46
CA GLN A 73 -10.40 6.76 -2.93
C GLN A 73 -10.88 6.79 -1.47
N GLN A 74 -11.94 6.06 -1.13
CA GLN A 74 -12.45 5.97 0.24
C GLN A 74 -11.41 5.33 1.19
N ARG A 75 -10.77 4.23 0.79
CA ARG A 75 -9.69 3.58 1.57
C ARG A 75 -8.48 4.49 1.78
N ARG A 76 -8.23 5.44 0.88
CA ARG A 76 -7.14 6.41 1.00
C ARG A 76 -7.43 7.54 1.96
N GLN A 77 -8.70 7.92 2.11
CA GLN A 77 -9.14 8.88 3.12
C GLN A 77 -9.06 8.26 4.53
N GLN A 78 -9.08 6.93 4.65
CA GLN A 78 -8.91 6.28 5.94
C GLN A 78 -7.50 6.54 6.51
N PRO A 79 -7.40 6.87 7.80
CA PRO A 79 -6.11 7.06 8.45
C PRO A 79 -5.28 5.78 8.34
N LYS A 80 -4.04 5.91 7.85
CA LYS A 80 -3.11 4.79 7.70
C LYS A 80 -3.00 4.06 9.04
N SER A 81 -3.16 2.74 9.04
CA SER A 81 -3.18 1.89 10.26
C SER A 81 -2.02 2.10 11.24
N ARG A 82 -0.88 2.62 10.78
CA ARG A 82 0.22 3.05 11.66
C ARG A 82 -0.19 4.13 12.66
N ALA A 83 -1.06 5.08 12.28
CA ALA A 83 -1.60 6.10 13.16
C ALA A 83 -2.70 5.54 14.09
N LEU A 84 -3.40 4.49 13.67
CA LEU A 84 -4.46 3.84 14.44
C LEU A 84 -3.95 2.86 15.50
N LYS A 85 -2.69 2.42 15.43
CA LYS A 85 -2.17 1.35 16.29
C LYS A 85 -2.22 1.67 17.79
N HIS A 86 -2.22 2.95 18.14
CA HIS A 86 -2.30 3.44 19.52
C HIS A 86 -3.40 4.50 19.66
N LEU A 87 -4.29 4.64 18.68
CA LEU A 87 -5.39 5.59 18.77
C LEU A 87 -6.39 5.05 19.79
N VAL A 88 -6.57 5.80 20.88
CA VAL A 88 -7.60 5.55 21.88
C VAL A 88 -8.60 6.70 21.76
N THR A 89 -9.88 6.38 21.56
CA THR A 89 -10.93 7.40 21.53
C THR A 89 -11.40 7.72 22.95
N LEU A 90 -11.98 8.91 23.16
CA LEU A 90 -12.57 9.28 24.44
C LEU A 90 -13.74 8.36 24.83
N GLU A 91 -14.50 7.90 23.84
CA GLU A 91 -15.60 6.96 24.01
C GLU A 91 -15.11 5.60 24.55
N ASP A 92 -13.97 5.11 24.08
CA ASP A 92 -13.39 3.85 24.56
C ASP A 92 -12.91 3.92 26.01
N VAL A 93 -12.43 5.09 26.45
CA VAL A 93 -12.04 5.35 27.84
C VAL A 93 -13.28 5.44 28.73
N GLN A 94 -14.31 6.17 28.30
CA GLN A 94 -15.56 6.31 29.05
C GLN A 94 -16.33 5.00 29.17
N ALA A 95 -16.28 4.14 28.14
CA ALA A 95 -16.88 2.82 28.15
C ALA A 95 -16.06 1.77 28.93
N GLY A 96 -14.92 2.13 29.53
CA GLY A 96 -14.06 1.23 30.29
C GLY A 96 -13.43 0.10 29.44
N ARG A 97 -13.40 0.25 28.12
CA ARG A 97 -12.87 -0.76 27.18
C ARG A 97 -11.35 -0.69 27.04
N VAL A 98 -10.73 0.37 27.57
CA VAL A 98 -9.30 0.61 27.49
C VAL A 98 -8.72 0.83 28.88
N ASN A 99 -7.79 -0.03 29.28
CA ASN A 99 -6.90 0.23 30.40
C ASN A 99 -5.84 1.25 29.97
N PHE A 100 -5.88 2.45 30.56
CA PHE A 100 -5.06 3.59 30.16
C PHE A 100 -3.56 3.32 30.37
N GLU A 101 -3.20 2.62 31.45
CA GLU A 101 -1.79 2.33 31.78
C GLU A 101 -1.16 1.41 30.73
N GLU A 102 -1.84 0.32 30.37
CA GLU A 102 -1.38 -0.61 29.34
C GLU A 102 -1.29 0.04 27.96
N ALA A 103 -2.24 0.91 27.62
CA ALA A 103 -2.22 1.66 26.36
C ALA A 103 -1.01 2.62 26.30
N ALA A 104 -0.73 3.33 27.40
CA ALA A 104 0.42 4.22 27.52
C ALA A 104 1.75 3.47 27.45
N GLU A 105 1.86 2.29 28.06
CA GLU A 105 3.06 1.44 27.97
C GLU A 105 3.33 0.96 26.55
N ARG A 106 2.29 0.50 25.84
CA ARG A 106 2.42 0.09 24.42
C ARG A 106 2.84 1.25 23.54
N TYR A 107 2.35 2.46 23.81
CA TYR A 107 2.76 3.66 23.10
C TYR A 107 4.24 4.00 23.38
N ARG A 108 4.67 4.01 24.65
CA ARG A 108 6.08 4.23 25.01
C ARG A 108 7.01 3.21 24.36
N ALA A 109 6.65 1.93 24.37
CA ALA A 109 7.42 0.86 23.73
C ALA A 109 7.52 1.05 22.21
N SER A 110 6.49 1.61 21.57
CA SER A 110 6.49 1.90 20.13
C SER A 110 7.44 3.04 19.74
N LEU A 111 7.70 3.98 20.66
CA LEU A 111 8.63 5.09 20.48
C LEU A 111 10.09 4.67 20.65
N GLN A 112 10.36 3.53 21.29
CA GLN A 112 11.73 3.07 21.47
C GLN A 112 12.35 2.63 20.13
N PRO A 113 13.60 3.04 19.83
CA PRO A 113 14.28 2.66 18.60
C PRO A 113 14.45 1.15 18.55
N LYS A 114 13.89 0.52 17.50
CA LYS A 114 14.03 -0.93 17.34
C LYS A 114 15.52 -1.29 17.13
N PRO A 115 16.02 -2.34 17.81
CA PRO A 115 17.40 -2.76 17.65
C PRO A 115 17.70 -3.06 16.18
N LYS A 116 18.79 -2.48 15.66
CA LYS A 116 19.26 -2.75 14.29
C LYS A 116 19.57 -4.24 14.18
N ARG A 117 18.69 -4.98 13.49
CA ARG A 117 18.93 -6.38 13.16
C ARG A 117 20.12 -6.42 12.21
N ARG A 118 21.32 -6.74 12.71
CA ARG A 118 22.48 -7.03 11.88
C ARG A 118 22.09 -8.14 10.92
N ARG A 119 22.09 -7.86 9.60
CA ARG A 119 22.00 -8.90 8.58
C ARG A 119 23.22 -9.80 8.79
N ARG A 120 23.02 -11.08 9.15
CA ARG A 120 24.10 -12.06 8.99
C ARG A 120 24.41 -12.11 7.50
N SER A 121 25.65 -11.82 7.14
CA SER A 121 26.12 -11.99 5.78
C SER A 121 25.92 -13.45 5.38
N LYS A 122 25.50 -13.65 4.14
CA LYS A 122 25.20 -14.96 3.54
C LYS A 122 26.47 -15.79 3.24
N ASP A 123 27.63 -15.35 3.73
CA ASP A 123 28.96 -15.95 3.45
C ASP A 123 29.49 -16.89 4.55
N GLN A 124 28.69 -17.22 5.57
CA GLN A 124 29.09 -18.21 6.58
C GLN A 124 28.24 -19.48 6.53
N SER A 125 27.91 -19.92 5.32
CA SER A 125 27.15 -21.14 5.08
C SER A 125 27.92 -22.15 4.25
N ASP A 126 29.25 -22.21 4.38
CA ASP A 126 30.07 -23.30 3.82
C ASP A 126 31.39 -23.41 4.61
N LYS A 127 31.31 -23.88 5.86
CA LYS A 127 32.44 -24.58 6.49
C LYS A 127 31.89 -25.77 7.26
N PRO A 128 32.18 -27.01 6.84
CA PRO A 128 31.90 -28.17 7.66
C PRO A 128 32.82 -28.12 8.87
N THR A 129 32.23 -27.98 10.06
CA THR A 129 32.89 -28.30 11.32
C THR A 129 33.06 -29.81 11.40
N ASP A 130 34.15 -30.32 10.84
CA ASP A 130 34.71 -31.60 11.28
C ASP A 130 35.35 -31.37 12.65
N THR A 131 34.70 -31.88 13.69
CA THR A 131 35.39 -32.15 14.95
C THR A 131 34.75 -33.39 15.55
N ALA A 132 35.33 -34.54 15.21
CA ALA A 132 35.04 -35.82 15.84
C ALA A 132 35.47 -35.77 17.32
N PRO A 133 34.76 -36.45 18.23
CA PRO A 133 35.12 -36.50 19.63
C PRO A 133 36.21 -37.56 19.88
N ASN A 134 37.18 -37.23 20.71
CA ASN A 134 37.91 -38.17 21.56
C ASN A 134 37.92 -37.60 22.98
#